data_AF-A0A6G2D9A5-F1
#
_entry.id   AF-A0A6G2D9A5-F1
#
_cell.length_a   1.000
_cell.length_b   1.000
_cell.length_c   1.000
_cell.angle_alpha   90.00
_cell.angle_beta   90.00
_cell.angle_gamma   90.00
#
_symmetry.space_group_name_H-M   'P 1'
#
loop_
_entity.id
_entity.type
_entity.pdbx_description
1 polymer ?
#
loop_
_entity_poly.entity_id
_entity_poly.type
_entity_poly.pdbx_seq_one_letter_code
_entity_poly.pdbx_strand_id
1 'polypeptide(L)' 'ELTGAKINITDKFGLRLVDIFKSEDHHIHQEKFYFLMDSLVERGVFTKSER' A
#
# COMPACT_ATOMS: atom_id res chain seq x y z
N GLU A 1 -18.36 9.41 10.41
CA GLU A 1 -18.05 8.05 10.91
C GLU A 1 -16.78 7.56 10.25
N LEU A 2 -16.00 6.70 10.92
CA LEU A 2 -14.73 6.16 10.41
C LEU A 2 -14.93 4.80 9.74
N THR A 3 -15.89 4.72 8.81
CA THR A 3 -16.38 3.45 8.24
C THR A 3 -15.74 3.08 6.89
N GLY A 4 -14.82 3.89 6.37
CA GLY A 4 -14.18 3.63 5.09
C GLY A 4 -12.84 4.33 4.91
N ALA A 5 -12.02 3.79 4.01
CA ALA A 5 -10.72 4.33 3.63
C ALA A 5 -10.51 4.18 2.12
N LYS A 6 -9.64 5.02 1.55
CA LYS A 6 -9.19 4.94 0.16
C LYS A 6 -7.67 5.02 0.11
N ILE A 7 -7.05 4.10 -0.61
CA ILE A 7 -5.59 4.03 -0.82
C ILE A 7 -5.33 4.05 -2.33
N ASN A 8 -4.43 4.93 -2.76
CA ASN A 8 -3.97 5.00 -4.15
C ASN A 8 -2.44 4.93 -4.16
N ILE A 9 -1.86 4.27 -5.16
CA ILE A 9 -0.42 4.30 -5.43
C ILE A 9 -0.20 5.17 -6.66
N THR A 10 0.64 6.19 -6.53
CA THR A 10 0.89 7.18 -7.58
C THR A 10 2.36 7.30 -7.89
N ASP A 11 2.67 7.94 -9.02
CA ASP A 11 4.02 8.44 -9.23
C ASP A 11 4.40 9.51 -8.19
N LYS A 12 5.67 9.91 -8.20
CA LYS A 12 6.22 10.90 -7.26
C LYS A 12 5.54 12.28 -7.30
N PHE A 13 4.77 12.57 -8.35
CA PHE A 13 4.05 13.85 -8.49
C PHE A 13 2.60 13.74 -8.01
N GLY A 14 2.10 12.53 -7.71
CA GLY A 14 0.74 12.32 -7.24
C GLY A 14 -0.34 12.37 -8.33
N LEU A 15 0.05 12.51 -9.60
CA LEU A 15 -0.90 12.79 -10.69
C LEU A 15 -1.36 11.54 -11.43
N ARG A 16 -0.54 10.50 -11.45
CA ARG A 16 -0.80 9.27 -12.22
C ARG A 16 -0.84 8.07 -11.30
N LEU A 17 -1.88 7.27 -11.43
CA LEU A 17 -1.93 5.94 -10.81
C LEU A 17 -0.88 5.05 -11.43
N VAL A 18 -0.18 4.30 -10.59
CA VAL A 18 0.84 3.36 -11.03
C VAL A 18 0.63 2.02 -10.35
N ASP A 19 0.98 0.96 -11.09
CA ASP A 19 0.99 -0.39 -10.57
C ASP A 19 2.44 -0.79 -10.27
N ILE A 20 2.75 -0.93 -8.97
CA ILE A 20 4.07 -1.36 -8.50
C ILE A 20 4.18 -2.89 -8.43
N PHE A 21 3.09 -3.65 -8.63
CA PHE A 21 3.07 -5.11 -8.56
C PHE A 21 3.19 -5.78 -9.93
N LYS A 22 3.11 -4.99 -11.02
CA LYS A 22 3.23 -5.50 -12.40
C LYS A 22 4.61 -6.08 -12.78
N SER A 23 5.66 -5.79 -12.00
CA SER A 23 7.04 -6.23 -12.28
C SER A 23 7.85 -6.34 -11.00
N GLU A 24 8.71 -7.36 -10.93
CA GLU A 24 9.72 -7.57 -9.88
C GLU A 24 10.76 -6.45 -9.81
N ASP A 25 10.95 -5.70 -10.90
CA ASP A 25 11.88 -4.55 -10.92
C ASP A 25 11.51 -3.48 -9.88
N HIS A 26 10.25 -3.47 -9.43
CA HIS A 26 9.77 -2.54 -8.42
C HIS A 26 9.87 -3.07 -6.97
N HIS A 27 10.66 -4.14 -6.71
CA HIS A 27 10.78 -4.78 -5.39
C HIS A 27 10.98 -3.77 -4.24
N ILE A 28 11.84 -2.76 -4.39
CA ILE A 28 12.06 -1.72 -3.35
C ILE A 28 10.76 -0.96 -3.03
N HIS A 29 9.93 -0.67 -4.03
CA HIS A 29 8.66 0.02 -3.82
C HIS A 29 7.61 -0.90 -3.16
N GLN A 30 7.62 -2.18 -3.51
CA GLN A 30 6.76 -3.20 -2.91
C GLN A 30 7.11 -3.42 -1.44
N GLU A 31 8.39 -3.60 -1.11
CA GLU A 31 8.88 -3.73 0.27
C GLU A 31 8.47 -2.53 1.13
N LYS A 32 8.62 -1.31 0.60
CA LYS A 32 8.17 -0.08 1.28
C LYS A 32 6.66 -0.07 1.47
N PHE A 33 5.89 -0.49 0.47
CA PHE A 33 4.44 -0.59 0.60
C PHE A 33 4.06 -1.57 1.72
N TYR A 34 4.63 -2.78 1.72
CA TYR A 34 4.35 -3.78 2.75
C TYR A 34 4.75 -3.31 4.15
N PHE A 35 5.94 -2.73 4.31
CA PHE A 35 6.37 -2.15 5.58
C PHE A 35 5.37 -1.14 6.14
N LEU A 36 4.87 -0.23 5.30
CA LEU A 36 3.89 0.76 5.72
C LEU A 36 2.53 0.12 6.05
N MET A 37 2.05 -0.83 5.24
CA MET A 37 0.78 -1.51 5.50
C MET A 37 0.84 -2.38 6.75
N ASP A 38 1.93 -3.09 6.99
CA ASP A 38 2.14 -3.88 8.22
C ASP A 38 2.12 -2.95 9.45
N SER A 39 2.69 -1.75 9.36
CA SER A 39 2.62 -0.75 10.44
C SER A 39 1.18 -0.33 10.79
N LEU A 40 0.27 -0.31 9.82
CA LEU A 40 -1.15 -0.02 10.03
C LEU A 40 -1.88 -1.22 10.63
N VAL A 41 -1.46 -2.44 10.30
CA VAL A 41 -1.97 -3.67 10.92
C VAL A 41 -1.55 -3.74 12.39
N GLU A 42 -0.29 -3.48 12.71
CA GLU A 42 0.24 -3.47 14.08
C GLU A 42 -0.50 -2.49 15.00
N ARG A 43 -0.95 -1.35 14.45
CA ARG A 43 -1.70 -0.32 15.19
C ARG A 43 -3.20 -0.61 15.29
N GLY A 44 -3.67 -1.73 14.71
CA GLY A 44 -5.08 -2.09 14.69
C GLY A 44 -5.93 -1.22 13.75
N VAL A 45 -5.32 -0.52 12.79
CA VAL A 45 -6.05 0.29 11.80
C VAL A 45 -6.61 -0.62 10.69
N PHE A 46 -5.84 -1.61 10.28
CA PHE A 46 -6.25 -2.62 9.29
C PHE A 46 -6.00 -4.03 9.81
N THR A 47 -6.60 -5.03 9.16
CA THR A 47 -6.35 -6.45 9.43
C THR A 47 -5.86 -7.11 8.16
N LYS A 48 -4.76 -7.88 8.24
CA LYS A 48 -4.26 -8.69 7.13
C LYS A 48 -5.04 -10.01 7.10
N SER A 49 -5.57 -10.37 5.94
CA SER A 49 -6.17 -11.69 5.71
C SER A 49 -5.34 -12.43 4.68
N GLU A 50 -5.03 -13.68 4.96
CA GLU A 50 -4.47 -14.60 3.97
C GLU A 50 -5.63 -15.18 3.16
N ARG A 51 -5.42 -15.33 1.85
CA ARG A 51 -6.33 -15.96 0.91
C ARG A 51 -5.60 -17.04 0.13
#